data_AF-A0A1H8WLM5-F1
#
_entry.id   AF-A0A1H8WLM5-F1
#
_cell.length_a   1.000
_cell.length_b   1.000
_cell.length_c   1.000
_cell.angle_alpha   90.00
_cell.angle_beta   90.00
_cell.angle_gamma   90.00
#
_symmetry.space_group_name_H-M   'P 1'
#
loop_
_entity.id
_entity.type
_entity.pdbx_description
1 polymer ?
#
loop_
_entity_poly.entity_id
_entity_poly.type
_entity_poly.pdbx_seq_one_letter_code
_entity_poly.pdbx_strand_id
1 'polypeptide(L)'
;MPVPLISNKARRAKAALRNPGMGGGASYIAGDPTVETLASFNPPQRAADAEVLGARDKITSRARDLARNNGWAAGGIAKEVDAVIGANFRPILKPDWKALGLDPEWAAEFKAQIEARWRAYAEDPRKMADVTRAQTVPQMFGTAYRTYLTEGEALALVAWRRRRATHTTLRIVDPDLLCNPGDTSDTPYLRGGIGLSKHGAAVRYYFRQGHRNQGWSDARDYTWKAVARERRTGRPQVLHFFDKLRDGQTRGVSRLAPIIEKLRMEDHYSRV
;
A
#
# COMPACT_ATOMS: atom_id res chain seq x y z
N MET A 1 55.96 -53.67 -11.52
CA MET A 1 55.71 -53.31 -10.10
C MET A 1 56.91 -52.49 -9.60
N PRO A 2 56.75 -51.48 -8.73
CA PRO A 2 56.63 -50.06 -9.13
C PRO A 2 57.74 -49.09 -8.62
N VAL A 3 57.93 -47.99 -9.38
CA VAL A 3 58.09 -46.55 -9.01
C VAL A 3 59.31 -46.06 -8.19
N PRO A 4 60.04 -45.00 -8.63
CA PRO A 4 60.90 -44.18 -7.77
C PRO A 4 60.19 -42.98 -7.13
N LEU A 5 60.76 -42.57 -6.00
CA LEU A 5 60.37 -41.57 -5.00
C LEU A 5 59.99 -40.17 -5.53
N ILE A 6 59.07 -39.47 -4.82
CA ILE A 6 59.34 -38.22 -4.05
C ILE A 6 58.03 -37.66 -3.45
N SER A 7 58.14 -37.33 -2.15
CA SER A 7 57.25 -36.55 -1.28
C SER A 7 56.25 -35.59 -1.94
N ASN A 8 54.98 -35.68 -1.54
CA ASN A 8 54.10 -34.51 -1.46
C ASN A 8 53.44 -34.42 -0.08
N LYS A 9 54.11 -33.71 0.83
CA LYS A 9 53.51 -33.20 2.06
C LYS A 9 52.25 -32.40 1.72
N ALA A 10 51.18 -32.71 2.45
CA ALA A 10 49.90 -32.01 2.44
C ALA A 10 50.06 -30.49 2.43
N ARG A 11 49.64 -29.85 1.33
CA ARG A 11 49.34 -28.42 1.32
C ARG A 11 47.84 -28.26 1.56
N ARG A 12 47.43 -28.40 2.83
CA ARG A 12 46.21 -27.71 3.30
C ARG A 12 46.42 -26.25 2.93
N ALA A 13 45.62 -25.74 2.00
CA ALA A 13 45.56 -24.32 1.73
C ALA A 13 45.17 -23.65 3.06
N LYS A 14 46.17 -23.06 3.73
CA LYS A 14 45.92 -22.06 4.77
C LYS A 14 45.04 -21.02 4.09
N ALA A 15 43.76 -20.96 4.47
CA ALA A 15 42.99 -19.74 4.35
C ALA A 15 43.85 -18.66 4.99
N ALA A 16 44.46 -17.84 4.15
CA ALA A 16 45.22 -16.70 4.62
C ALA A 16 44.18 -15.77 5.24
N LEU A 17 44.11 -15.77 6.58
CA LEU A 17 43.55 -14.67 7.35
C LEU A 17 44.33 -13.44 6.92
N ARG A 18 43.76 -12.71 5.97
CA ARG A 18 44.35 -11.51 5.40
C ARG A 18 44.18 -10.40 6.43
N ASN A 19 45.31 -9.83 6.82
CA ASN A 19 45.44 -8.79 7.83
C ASN A 19 44.48 -7.61 7.53
N PRO A 20 43.64 -7.16 8.47
CA PRO A 20 42.60 -6.15 8.23
C PRO A 20 43.14 -4.70 8.18
N GLY A 21 44.32 -4.48 7.59
CA GLY A 21 45.04 -3.21 7.79
C GLY A 21 45.82 -2.62 6.62
N MET A 22 45.89 -3.25 5.44
CA MET A 22 46.65 -2.69 4.32
C MET A 22 46.02 -3.02 2.96
N GLY A 23 45.23 -2.08 2.48
CA GLY A 23 44.55 -2.06 1.19
C GLY A 23 43.44 -1.03 1.33
N GLY A 24 43.46 0.02 0.51
CA GLY A 24 42.56 1.17 0.65
C GLY A 24 41.09 0.75 0.65
N GLY A 25 40.56 0.43 1.83
CA GLY A 25 39.16 0.16 2.06
C GLY A 25 38.37 1.45 2.00
N ALA A 26 37.10 1.34 1.64
CA ALA A 26 36.22 2.50 1.65
C ALA A 26 36.14 3.07 3.08
N SER A 27 36.06 4.40 3.21
CA SER A 27 35.96 5.07 4.52
C SER A 27 34.73 4.63 5.34
N TYR A 28 33.73 4.05 4.68
CA TYR A 28 32.60 3.38 5.30
C TYR A 28 32.58 1.91 4.88
N ILE A 29 32.64 0.99 5.85
CA ILE A 29 32.62 -0.47 5.65
C ILE A 29 31.42 -0.91 4.80
N ALA A 30 30.27 -0.24 4.94
CA ALA A 30 29.05 -0.53 4.17
C ALA A 30 29.22 -0.34 2.65
N GLY A 31 30.13 0.55 2.23
CA GLY A 31 30.45 0.77 0.81
C GLY A 31 31.69 0.02 0.35
N ASP A 32 32.30 -0.81 1.20
CA ASP A 32 33.53 -1.53 0.86
C ASP A 32 33.19 -2.86 0.15
N PRO A 33 33.50 -3.00 -1.15
CA PRO A 33 33.18 -4.20 -1.92
C PRO A 33 34.10 -5.39 -1.56
N THR A 34 35.14 -5.19 -0.74
CA THR A 34 36.12 -6.22 -0.39
C THR A 34 35.73 -7.02 0.85
N VAL A 35 34.70 -6.59 1.58
CA VAL A 35 34.16 -7.30 2.75
C VAL A 35 33.41 -8.54 2.29
N GLU A 36 33.88 -9.73 2.68
CA GLU A 36 33.34 -11.02 2.26
C GLU A 36 31.84 -11.18 2.52
N THR A 37 31.35 -10.70 3.66
CA THR A 37 29.93 -10.74 4.02
C THR A 37 29.05 -9.81 3.18
N LEU A 38 29.63 -8.78 2.57
CA LEU A 38 28.92 -7.80 1.72
C LEU A 38 29.13 -8.04 0.22
N ALA A 39 30.07 -8.91 -0.17
CA ALA A 39 30.45 -9.14 -1.56
C ALA A 39 29.26 -9.55 -2.45
N SER A 40 28.29 -10.30 -1.92
CA SER A 40 27.05 -10.69 -2.61
C SER A 40 25.84 -9.82 -2.26
N PHE A 41 25.98 -8.92 -1.28
CA PHE A 41 24.93 -7.99 -0.86
C PHE A 41 25.07 -6.65 -1.61
N ASN A 42 24.67 -6.65 -2.88
CA ASN A 42 24.74 -5.48 -3.76
C ASN A 42 23.34 -5.01 -4.21
N PRO A 43 22.51 -4.45 -3.30
CA PRO A 43 21.20 -3.94 -3.66
C PRO A 43 21.32 -2.70 -4.57
N PRO A 44 20.55 -2.62 -5.67
CA PRO A 44 20.61 -1.46 -6.56
C PRO A 44 20.01 -0.22 -5.89
N GLN A 45 20.69 0.92 -5.99
CA GLN A 45 20.14 2.20 -5.57
C GLN A 45 19.12 2.70 -6.61
N ARG A 46 17.85 2.82 -6.22
CA ARG A 46 16.77 3.22 -7.12
C ARG A 46 15.93 4.36 -6.54
N ALA A 47 15.18 5.03 -7.41
CA ALA A 47 14.14 5.96 -6.99
C ALA A 47 12.99 5.17 -6.33
N ALA A 48 12.26 5.79 -5.40
CA ALA A 48 11.21 5.11 -4.63
C ALA A 48 10.20 4.37 -5.52
N ASP A 49 9.67 5.03 -6.55
CA ASP A 49 8.71 4.39 -7.47
C ASP A 49 9.33 3.27 -8.31
N ALA A 50 10.62 3.36 -8.66
CA ALA A 50 11.29 2.29 -9.41
C ALA A 50 11.52 1.03 -8.57
N GLU A 51 11.57 1.17 -7.23
CA GLU A 51 11.60 0.03 -6.30
C GLU A 51 10.22 -0.58 -6.10
N VAL A 52 9.19 0.28 -6.03
CA VAL A 52 7.81 -0.13 -5.73
C VAL A 52 7.08 -0.65 -6.97
N LEU A 53 6.96 0.17 -8.02
CA LEU A 53 6.02 -0.05 -9.12
C LEU A 53 6.35 -1.29 -9.95
N GLY A 54 7.64 -1.57 -10.18
CA GLY A 54 8.06 -2.68 -11.04
C GLY A 54 7.72 -4.07 -10.48
N ALA A 55 7.69 -4.23 -9.15
CA ALA A 55 7.39 -5.51 -8.50
C ALA A 55 6.00 -5.53 -7.83
N ARG A 56 5.28 -4.40 -7.81
CA ARG A 56 4.04 -4.20 -7.06
C ARG A 56 3.03 -5.31 -7.31
N ASP A 57 2.68 -5.57 -8.57
CA ASP A 57 1.61 -6.52 -8.91
C ASP A 57 1.95 -7.96 -8.51
N LYS A 58 3.24 -8.33 -8.57
CA LYS A 58 3.72 -9.63 -8.11
C LYS A 58 3.70 -9.74 -6.58
N ILE A 59 4.02 -8.66 -5.88
CA ILE A 59 3.92 -8.61 -4.41
C ILE A 59 2.45 -8.71 -4.00
N THR A 60 1.57 -7.90 -4.61
CA THR A 60 0.13 -7.88 -4.32
C THR A 60 -0.53 -9.23 -4.58
N SER A 61 -0.25 -9.87 -5.72
CA SER A 61 -0.80 -11.20 -6.02
C SER A 61 -0.37 -12.26 -4.99
N ARG A 62 0.90 -12.27 -4.60
CA ARG A 62 1.42 -13.17 -3.55
C ARG A 62 0.81 -12.88 -2.19
N ALA A 63 0.69 -11.60 -1.82
CA ALA A 63 0.08 -11.18 -0.56
C ALA A 63 -1.40 -11.59 -0.48
N ARG A 64 -2.16 -11.41 -1.58
CA ARG A 64 -3.56 -11.86 -1.67
C ARG A 64 -3.69 -13.38 -1.59
N ASP A 65 -2.76 -14.14 -2.18
CA ASP A 65 -2.74 -15.59 -2.05
C ASP A 65 -2.54 -16.04 -0.60
N LEU A 66 -1.52 -15.49 0.07
CA LEU A 66 -1.26 -15.79 1.48
C LEU A 66 -2.44 -15.36 2.37
N ALA A 67 -3.03 -14.19 2.13
CA ALA A 67 -4.18 -13.72 2.90
C ALA A 67 -5.41 -14.65 2.79
N ARG A 68 -5.51 -15.45 1.72
CA ARG A 68 -6.59 -16.44 1.55
C ARG A 68 -6.22 -17.84 2.05
N ASN A 69 -4.98 -18.25 1.84
CA ASN A 69 -4.56 -19.65 1.93
C ASN A 69 -3.65 -19.96 3.12
N ASN A 70 -3.06 -18.95 3.77
CA ASN A 70 -2.17 -19.12 4.92
C ASN A 70 -2.88 -18.65 6.20
N GLY A 71 -3.09 -19.56 7.15
CA GLY A 71 -3.82 -19.28 8.39
C GLY A 71 -3.18 -18.19 9.27
N TRP A 72 -1.85 -18.08 9.26
CA TRP A 72 -1.14 -17.04 10.01
C TRP A 72 -1.35 -15.66 9.39
N ALA A 73 -1.23 -15.54 8.06
CA ALA A 73 -1.49 -14.29 7.35
C ALA A 73 -2.95 -13.87 7.51
N ALA A 74 -3.89 -14.78 7.26
CA ALA A 74 -5.33 -14.52 7.38
C ALA A 74 -5.71 -14.08 8.81
N GLY A 75 -5.23 -14.80 9.83
CA GLY A 75 -5.47 -14.49 11.23
C GLY A 75 -4.84 -13.16 11.66
N GLY A 76 -3.63 -12.87 11.22
CA GLY A 76 -2.94 -11.60 11.49
C GLY A 76 -3.68 -10.40 10.92
N ILE A 77 -4.10 -10.48 9.65
CA ILE A 77 -4.89 -9.43 8.99
C ILE A 77 -6.22 -9.23 9.72
N ALA A 78 -6.95 -10.31 10.03
CA ALA A 78 -8.24 -10.22 10.71
C ALA A 78 -8.09 -9.55 12.09
N LYS A 79 -7.10 -9.98 12.88
CA LYS A 79 -6.80 -9.41 14.19
C LYS A 79 -6.46 -7.93 14.12
N GLU A 80 -5.67 -7.51 13.14
CA GLU A 80 -5.28 -6.10 12.99
C GLU A 80 -6.46 -5.23 12.53
N VAL A 81 -7.29 -5.73 11.62
CA VAL A 81 -8.54 -5.04 11.22
C VAL A 81 -9.47 -4.87 12.41
N ASP A 82 -9.69 -5.93 13.20
CA ASP A 82 -10.57 -5.89 14.37
C ASP A 82 -10.02 -4.96 15.45
N ALA A 83 -8.70 -4.94 15.67
CA ALA A 83 -8.06 -4.07 16.65
C ALA A 83 -8.13 -2.58 16.26
N VAL A 84 -7.95 -2.25 14.98
CA VAL A 84 -7.87 -0.85 14.52
C VAL A 84 -9.24 -0.27 14.22
N ILE A 85 -10.12 -1.01 13.54
CA ILE A 85 -11.45 -0.52 13.16
C ILE A 85 -12.44 -0.70 14.32
N GLY A 86 -12.33 -1.83 15.03
CA GLY A 86 -13.21 -2.16 16.14
C GLY A 86 -14.67 -2.36 15.74
N ALA A 87 -15.51 -2.53 16.77
CA ALA A 87 -16.94 -2.69 16.60
C ALA A 87 -17.67 -1.39 16.23
N ASN A 88 -17.09 -0.23 16.56
CA ASN A 88 -17.78 1.05 16.46
C ASN A 88 -16.84 2.18 16.01
N PHE A 89 -16.98 2.59 14.75
CA PHE A 89 -16.16 3.64 14.16
C PHE A 89 -16.86 5.00 14.28
N ARG A 90 -16.57 5.74 15.36
CA ARG A 90 -17.20 7.03 15.68
C ARG A 90 -16.16 8.15 15.76
N PRO A 91 -16.41 9.30 15.11
CA PRO A 91 -15.53 10.45 15.24
C PRO A 91 -15.63 11.01 16.66
N ILE A 92 -14.49 11.37 17.23
CA ILE A 92 -14.44 12.17 18.46
C ILE A 92 -14.25 13.62 18.03
N LEU A 93 -15.35 14.36 17.97
CA LEU A 93 -15.31 15.75 17.52
C LEU A 93 -14.89 16.68 18.66
N LYS A 94 -13.90 17.52 18.37
CA LYS A 94 -13.39 18.57 19.26
C LYS A 94 -13.28 19.87 18.46
N PRO A 95 -14.40 20.57 18.20
CA PRO A 95 -14.35 21.84 17.48
C PRO A 95 -13.56 22.87 18.30
N ASP A 96 -12.60 23.53 17.66
CA ASP A 96 -11.82 24.61 18.28
C ASP A 96 -12.64 25.89 18.32
N TRP A 97 -13.51 25.98 19.33
CA TRP A 97 -14.39 27.13 19.51
C TRP A 97 -13.63 28.45 19.71
N LYS A 98 -12.42 28.40 20.30
CA LYS A 98 -11.58 29.58 20.47
C LYS A 98 -11.10 30.12 19.13
N ALA A 99 -10.57 29.25 18.27
CA ALA A 99 -10.16 29.64 16.93
C ALA A 99 -11.33 30.14 16.07
N LEU A 100 -12.54 29.64 16.32
CA LEU A 100 -13.76 30.05 15.63
C LEU A 100 -14.40 31.32 16.22
N GLY A 101 -13.92 31.82 17.37
CA GLY A 101 -14.53 32.96 18.07
C GLY A 101 -15.93 32.65 18.62
N LEU A 102 -16.22 31.38 18.89
CA LEU A 102 -17.50 30.89 19.41
C LEU A 102 -17.38 30.57 20.90
N ASP A 103 -18.47 30.16 21.53
CA ASP A 103 -18.47 29.79 22.94
C ASP A 103 -18.30 28.25 23.14
N PRO A 104 -17.95 27.81 24.37
CA PRO A 104 -17.85 26.38 24.68
C PRO A 104 -19.18 25.64 24.62
N GLU A 105 -20.30 26.33 24.84
CA GLU A 105 -21.65 25.74 24.87
C GLU A 105 -22.10 25.32 23.47
N TRP A 106 -21.93 26.21 22.50
CA TRP A 106 -22.07 25.96 21.06
C TRP A 106 -21.20 24.77 20.64
N ALA A 107 -19.96 24.69 21.14
CA ALA A 107 -19.05 23.60 20.80
C ALA A 107 -19.62 22.25 21.23
N ALA A 108 -20.23 22.19 22.42
CA ALA A 108 -20.88 20.98 22.94
C ALA A 108 -22.16 20.63 22.16
N GLU A 109 -23.00 21.62 21.87
CA GLU A 109 -24.23 21.41 21.10
C GLU A 109 -23.91 20.95 19.66
N PHE A 110 -23.00 21.66 18.98
CA PHE A 110 -22.55 21.34 17.63
C PHE A 110 -21.99 19.92 17.57
N LYS A 111 -21.15 19.54 18.54
CA LYS A 111 -20.63 18.17 18.67
C LYS A 111 -21.78 17.16 18.74
N ALA A 112 -22.74 17.35 19.64
CA ALA A 112 -23.85 16.41 19.83
C ALA A 112 -24.68 16.25 18.55
N GLN A 113 -25.00 17.36 17.87
CA GLN A 113 -25.76 17.33 16.62
C GLN A 113 -25.02 16.60 15.49
N ILE A 114 -23.72 16.86 15.32
CA ILE A 114 -22.93 16.24 14.25
C ILE A 114 -22.68 14.76 14.54
N GLU A 115 -22.41 14.37 15.78
CA GLU A 115 -22.26 12.96 16.15
C GLU A 115 -23.55 12.16 15.91
N ALA A 116 -24.73 12.75 16.20
CA ALA A 116 -26.01 12.14 15.89
C ALA A 116 -26.22 11.97 14.37
N ARG A 117 -25.92 13.02 13.58
CA ARG A 117 -25.99 12.95 12.10
C ARG A 117 -25.01 11.95 11.52
N TRP A 118 -23.80 11.88 12.07
CA TRP A 118 -22.80 10.89 11.66
C TRP A 118 -23.32 9.48 11.88
N ARG A 119 -23.86 9.17 13.06
CA ARG A 119 -24.41 7.84 13.36
C ARG A 119 -25.49 7.45 12.36
N ALA A 120 -26.44 8.35 12.09
CA ALA A 120 -27.50 8.11 11.11
C ALA A 120 -26.97 7.89 9.68
N TYR A 121 -25.90 8.58 9.28
CA TYR A 121 -25.27 8.41 7.97
C TYR A 121 -24.42 7.14 7.88
N ALA A 122 -23.57 6.90 8.88
CA ALA A 122 -22.57 5.86 8.91
C ALA A 122 -23.16 4.46 9.09
N GLU A 123 -24.22 4.37 9.91
CA GLU A 123 -24.91 3.12 10.28
C GLU A 123 -26.29 2.99 9.59
N ASP A 124 -26.61 3.80 8.56
CA ASP A 124 -27.89 3.68 7.82
C ASP A 124 -28.07 2.23 7.36
N PRO A 125 -29.14 1.51 7.79
CA PRO A 125 -29.37 0.11 7.41
C PRO A 125 -29.47 -0.10 5.90
N ARG A 126 -29.89 0.94 5.18
CA ARG A 126 -29.98 0.93 3.73
C ARG A 126 -28.62 1.11 3.07
N LYS A 127 -27.59 1.53 3.82
CA LYS A 127 -26.20 1.76 3.37
C LYS A 127 -26.12 2.94 2.40
N MET A 128 -26.69 4.08 2.78
CA MET A 128 -26.74 5.30 1.93
C MET A 128 -25.39 6.00 1.80
N ALA A 129 -24.40 5.66 2.61
CA ALA A 129 -23.04 6.18 2.46
C ALA A 129 -22.28 5.51 1.29
N ASP A 130 -22.47 4.21 1.09
CA ASP A 130 -21.81 3.44 0.04
C ASP A 130 -22.51 3.65 -1.31
N VAL A 131 -21.75 4.00 -2.35
CA VAL A 131 -22.26 4.10 -3.71
C VAL A 131 -22.89 2.78 -4.16
N THR A 132 -22.30 1.64 -3.81
CA THR A 132 -22.76 0.30 -4.19
C THR A 132 -23.86 -0.25 -3.29
N ARG A 133 -24.13 0.40 -2.14
CA ARG A 133 -25.17 0.01 -1.17
C ARG A 133 -24.87 -1.34 -0.48
N ALA A 134 -23.62 -1.78 -0.49
CA ALA A 134 -23.20 -3.06 0.06
C ALA A 134 -22.77 -2.98 1.52
N GLN A 135 -22.15 -1.86 1.92
CA GLN A 135 -21.51 -1.72 3.24
C GLN A 135 -21.92 -0.46 4.00
N THR A 136 -21.94 -0.54 5.33
CA THR A 136 -21.95 0.64 6.21
C THR A 136 -20.58 1.32 6.20
N VAL A 137 -20.48 2.55 6.71
CA VAL A 137 -19.19 3.26 6.73
C VAL A 137 -18.11 2.50 7.51
N PRO A 138 -18.36 1.97 8.73
CA PRO A 138 -17.37 1.14 9.43
C PRO A 138 -16.93 -0.08 8.63
N GLN A 139 -17.86 -0.77 7.95
CA GLN A 139 -17.54 -1.92 7.10
C GLN A 139 -16.65 -1.53 5.92
N MET A 140 -16.91 -0.38 5.29
CA MET A 140 -16.06 0.14 4.22
C MET A 140 -14.64 0.46 4.73
N PHE A 141 -14.50 1.03 5.93
CA PHE A 141 -13.18 1.24 6.55
C PHE A 141 -12.48 -0.09 6.82
N GLY A 142 -13.20 -1.12 7.26
CA GLY A 142 -12.67 -2.48 7.38
C GLY A 142 -12.18 -3.05 6.06
N THR A 143 -12.91 -2.84 4.96
CA THR A 143 -12.45 -3.23 3.61
C THR A 143 -11.23 -2.44 3.19
N ALA A 144 -11.24 -1.11 3.32
CA ALA A 144 -10.12 -0.25 2.97
C ALA A 144 -8.86 -0.61 3.75
N TYR A 145 -8.95 -0.84 5.06
CA TYR A 145 -7.81 -1.19 5.91
C TYR A 145 -7.26 -2.59 5.56
N ARG A 146 -8.14 -3.56 5.24
CA ARG A 146 -7.71 -4.87 4.75
C ARG A 146 -6.97 -4.79 3.42
N THR A 147 -7.46 -3.99 2.48
CA THR A 147 -6.77 -3.72 1.20
C THR A 147 -5.42 -3.06 1.47
N TYR A 148 -5.38 -2.09 2.38
CA TYR A 148 -4.13 -1.44 2.79
C TYR A 148 -3.10 -2.43 3.37
N LEU A 149 -3.49 -3.32 4.29
CA LEU A 149 -2.57 -4.33 4.83
C LEU A 149 -2.04 -5.28 3.74
N THR A 150 -2.93 -5.71 2.85
CA THR A 150 -2.64 -6.74 1.84
C THR A 150 -1.88 -6.17 0.64
N GLU A 151 -2.16 -4.94 0.22
CA GLU A 151 -1.67 -4.35 -1.04
C GLU A 151 -0.78 -3.13 -0.81
N GLY A 152 -0.80 -2.56 0.40
CA GLY A 152 -0.01 -1.40 0.78
C GLY A 152 -0.73 -0.07 0.65
N GLU A 153 -1.94 -0.06 0.12
CA GLU A 153 -2.69 1.16 -0.14
C GLU A 153 -4.21 0.94 -0.09
N ALA A 154 -4.95 2.01 0.15
CA ALA A 154 -6.41 2.04 0.08
C ALA A 154 -6.88 3.22 -0.77
N LEU A 155 -7.86 2.96 -1.63
CA LEU A 155 -8.44 3.96 -2.52
C LEU A 155 -9.94 4.07 -2.32
N ALA A 156 -10.43 5.30 -2.27
CA ALA A 156 -11.85 5.59 -2.25
C ALA A 156 -12.20 6.77 -3.15
N LEU A 157 -13.36 6.70 -3.79
CA LEU A 157 -13.92 7.78 -4.59
C LEU A 157 -15.05 8.47 -3.83
N VAL A 158 -14.97 9.79 -3.72
CA VAL A 158 -16.00 10.63 -3.11
C VAL A 158 -16.99 11.08 -4.18
N ALA A 159 -18.20 10.55 -4.14
CA ALA A 159 -19.29 10.89 -5.04
C ALA A 159 -20.36 11.76 -4.35
N TRP A 160 -21.10 12.52 -5.16
CA TRP A 160 -22.21 13.36 -4.72
C TRP A 160 -23.52 12.86 -5.32
N ARG A 161 -24.45 12.41 -4.48
CA ARG A 161 -25.75 11.82 -4.88
C ARG A 161 -26.90 12.67 -4.33
N ARG A 162 -27.38 13.62 -5.15
CA ARG A 162 -28.44 14.60 -4.79
C ARG A 162 -29.77 14.00 -4.32
N ARG A 163 -30.03 12.72 -4.59
CA ARG A 163 -31.27 12.03 -4.18
C ARG A 163 -31.16 11.31 -2.82
N ARG A 164 -30.00 11.38 -2.15
CA ARG A 164 -29.80 10.76 -0.83
C ARG A 164 -29.91 11.82 0.25
N ALA A 165 -30.43 11.46 1.43
CA ALA A 165 -30.58 12.38 2.56
C ALA A 165 -29.24 13.06 2.93
N THR A 166 -28.16 12.29 2.94
CA THR A 166 -26.79 12.83 2.90
C THR A 166 -26.23 12.62 1.50
N HIS A 167 -25.88 13.71 0.81
CA HIS A 167 -25.43 13.64 -0.57
C HIS A 167 -24.01 13.08 -0.74
N THR A 168 -23.16 13.22 0.29
CA THR A 168 -21.81 12.66 0.26
C THR A 168 -21.88 11.14 0.28
N THR A 169 -21.20 10.49 -0.65
CA THR A 169 -21.12 9.03 -0.74
C THR A 169 -19.70 8.63 -1.08
N LEU A 170 -19.34 7.41 -0.73
CA LEU A 170 -18.00 6.86 -0.93
C LEU A 170 -18.09 5.53 -1.67
N ARG A 171 -17.06 5.22 -2.45
CA ARG A 171 -16.86 3.90 -3.04
C ARG A 171 -15.43 3.50 -2.79
N ILE A 172 -15.21 2.39 -2.08
CA ILE A 172 -13.89 1.77 -2.01
C ILE A 172 -13.59 1.16 -3.38
N VAL A 173 -12.40 1.43 -3.91
CA VAL A 173 -11.98 1.01 -5.24
C VAL A 173 -10.74 0.14 -5.09
N ASP A 174 -10.70 -0.94 -5.86
CA ASP A 174 -9.54 -1.83 -5.92
C ASP A 174 -8.33 -1.06 -6.51
N PRO A 175 -7.19 -1.03 -5.81
CA PRO A 175 -5.98 -0.38 -6.30
C PRO A 175 -5.43 -0.89 -7.63
N ASP A 176 -5.77 -2.10 -8.07
CA ASP A 176 -5.32 -2.62 -9.37
C ASP A 176 -5.99 -1.90 -10.55
N LEU A 177 -7.13 -1.26 -10.31
CA LEU A 177 -7.76 -0.42 -11.34
C LEU A 177 -6.97 0.88 -11.57
N LEU A 178 -6.16 1.32 -10.60
CA LEU A 178 -5.34 2.52 -10.71
C LEU A 178 -4.07 2.22 -11.52
N CYS A 179 -4.04 2.65 -12.78
CA CYS A 179 -2.93 2.37 -13.70
C CYS A 179 -2.85 3.43 -14.81
N ASN A 180 -1.71 3.48 -15.50
CA ASN A 180 -1.51 4.42 -16.60
C ASN A 180 -2.47 4.09 -17.77
N PRO A 181 -3.11 5.10 -18.38
CA PRO A 181 -3.91 4.90 -19.59
C PRO A 181 -3.13 4.20 -20.69
N GLY A 182 -3.75 3.20 -21.34
CA GLY A 182 -3.09 2.42 -22.39
C GLY A 182 -1.93 1.56 -21.90
N ASP A 183 -1.77 1.38 -20.58
CA ASP A 183 -0.63 0.65 -19.99
C ASP A 183 0.74 1.24 -20.37
N THR A 184 0.79 2.54 -20.63
CA THR A 184 2.04 3.21 -20.98
C THR A 184 3.02 3.20 -19.81
N SER A 185 4.31 3.20 -20.13
CA SER A 185 5.38 3.34 -19.15
C SER A 185 5.26 4.63 -18.34
N ASP A 186 5.82 4.60 -17.13
CA ASP A 186 5.84 5.75 -16.24
C ASP A 186 6.69 6.89 -16.82
N THR A 187 6.29 8.11 -16.49
CA THR A 187 6.95 9.37 -16.87
C THR A 187 7.10 10.26 -15.63
N PRO A 188 7.86 11.37 -15.68
CA PRO A 188 7.98 12.28 -14.53
C PRO A 188 6.63 12.80 -13.99
N TYR A 189 5.61 12.92 -14.84
CA TYR A 189 4.30 13.49 -14.51
C TYR A 189 3.15 12.49 -14.48
N LEU A 190 3.40 11.21 -14.80
CA LEU A 190 2.41 10.14 -14.75
C LEU A 190 3.09 8.85 -14.26
N ARG A 191 2.78 8.43 -13.03
CA ARG A 191 3.41 7.28 -12.39
C ARG A 191 2.35 6.42 -11.71
N GLY A 192 2.32 5.13 -12.02
CA GLY A 192 1.41 4.17 -11.38
C GLY A 192 -0.06 4.60 -11.40
N GLY A 193 -0.53 5.21 -12.50
CA GLY A 193 -1.90 5.71 -12.66
C GLY A 193 -2.18 7.07 -12.02
N ILE A 194 -1.16 7.78 -11.51
CA ILE A 194 -1.31 9.06 -10.83
C ILE A 194 -0.62 10.15 -11.65
N GLY A 195 -1.40 11.15 -12.07
CA GLY A 195 -0.91 12.38 -12.68
C GLY A 195 -0.41 13.35 -11.63
N LEU A 196 0.82 13.84 -11.81
CA LEU A 196 1.54 14.66 -10.83
C LEU A 196 1.79 16.07 -11.34
N SER A 197 1.81 17.02 -10.42
CA SER A 197 2.29 18.37 -10.67
C SER A 197 3.82 18.42 -10.74
N LYS A 198 4.37 19.58 -11.15
CA LYS A 198 5.81 19.86 -11.12
C LYS A 198 6.47 19.68 -9.74
N HIS A 199 5.68 19.76 -8.67
CA HIS A 199 6.14 19.59 -7.28
C HIS A 199 5.89 18.18 -6.74
N GLY A 200 5.46 17.22 -7.59
CA GLY A 200 5.17 15.85 -7.16
C GLY A 200 3.82 15.67 -6.44
N ALA A 201 3.02 16.73 -6.27
CA ALA A 201 1.67 16.58 -5.72
C ALA A 201 0.74 15.90 -6.72
N ALA A 202 -0.06 14.93 -6.26
CA ALA A 202 -1.09 14.28 -7.08
C ALA A 202 -2.17 15.29 -7.51
N VAL A 203 -2.50 15.29 -8.81
CA VAL A 203 -3.50 16.17 -9.43
C VAL A 203 -4.67 15.35 -9.98
N ARG A 204 -4.40 14.14 -10.46
CA ARG A 204 -5.39 13.29 -11.14
C ARG A 204 -5.05 11.81 -10.97
N TYR A 205 -6.07 10.99 -10.98
CA TYR A 205 -5.99 9.54 -10.89
C TYR A 205 -6.66 8.92 -12.12
N TYR A 206 -6.07 7.88 -12.67
CA TYR A 206 -6.56 7.19 -13.86
C TYR A 206 -7.00 5.78 -13.49
N PHE A 207 -8.32 5.55 -13.52
CA PHE A 207 -8.90 4.26 -13.17
C PHE A 207 -9.35 3.53 -14.43
N ARG A 208 -8.84 2.33 -14.66
CA ARG A 208 -9.38 1.39 -15.64
C ARG A 208 -10.83 1.06 -15.28
N GLN A 209 -11.70 0.93 -16.28
CA GLN A 209 -13.14 0.68 -16.04
C GLN A 209 -13.51 -0.79 -15.86
N GLY A 210 -12.56 -1.71 -16.09
CA GLY A 210 -12.64 -3.13 -15.75
C GLY A 210 -11.27 -3.67 -15.36
N HIS A 211 -11.21 -4.85 -14.74
CA HIS A 211 -9.93 -5.42 -14.32
C HIS A 211 -9.32 -6.24 -15.46
N ARG A 212 -8.00 -6.11 -15.73
CA ARG A 212 -7.32 -6.77 -16.85
C ARG A 212 -7.58 -8.29 -16.91
N ASN A 213 -7.56 -8.94 -15.75
CA ASN A 213 -7.68 -10.40 -15.62
C ASN A 213 -9.06 -10.82 -15.11
N GLN A 214 -10.13 -10.10 -15.48
CA GLN A 214 -11.49 -10.52 -15.14
C GLN A 214 -11.97 -11.66 -16.06
N GLY A 215 -12.96 -12.44 -15.60
CA GLY A 215 -13.39 -13.67 -16.30
C GLY A 215 -14.25 -13.46 -17.55
N TRP A 216 -14.62 -12.22 -17.88
CA TRP A 216 -15.42 -11.87 -19.05
C TRP A 216 -14.81 -10.65 -19.77
N SER A 217 -14.84 -10.66 -21.10
CA SER A 217 -14.30 -9.57 -21.90
C SER A 217 -15.33 -8.45 -22.06
N ASP A 218 -14.96 -7.22 -21.71
CA ASP A 218 -15.74 -6.02 -21.98
C ASP A 218 -14.83 -4.97 -22.65
N ALA A 219 -15.34 -4.27 -23.67
CA ALA A 219 -14.59 -3.17 -24.29
C ALA A 219 -14.15 -2.11 -23.27
N ARG A 220 -14.90 -1.95 -22.18
CA ARG A 220 -14.58 -1.05 -21.07
C ARG A 220 -13.28 -1.43 -20.33
N ASP A 221 -12.82 -2.66 -20.43
CA ASP A 221 -11.57 -3.13 -19.79
C ASP A 221 -10.33 -2.39 -20.32
N TYR A 222 -10.44 -1.83 -21.53
CA TYR A 222 -9.41 -1.02 -22.19
C TYR A 222 -9.76 0.47 -22.19
N THR A 223 -10.60 0.91 -21.25
CA THR A 223 -10.94 2.32 -21.08
C THR A 223 -10.54 2.81 -19.70
N TRP A 224 -10.05 4.06 -19.64
CA TRP A 224 -9.63 4.70 -18.41
C TRP A 224 -10.46 5.94 -18.15
N LYS A 225 -10.85 6.11 -16.90
CA LYS A 225 -11.50 7.32 -16.42
C LYS A 225 -10.53 8.13 -15.58
N ALA A 226 -10.26 9.34 -16.06
CA ALA A 226 -9.58 10.36 -15.30
C ALA A 226 -10.49 10.95 -14.21
N VAL A 227 -10.02 10.97 -12.97
CA VAL A 227 -10.68 11.63 -11.84
C VAL A 227 -9.69 12.61 -11.23
N ALA A 228 -10.05 13.91 -11.18
CA ALA A 228 -9.23 14.90 -10.50
C ALA A 228 -9.12 14.54 -9.00
N ARG A 229 -8.00 14.87 -8.34
CA ARG A 229 -7.84 14.64 -6.90
C ARG A 229 -8.88 15.41 -6.09
N GLU A 230 -9.10 16.66 -6.47
CA GLU A 230 -10.02 17.60 -5.82
C GLU A 230 -10.89 18.32 -6.87
N ARG A 231 -12.07 18.77 -6.45
CA ARG A 231 -12.89 19.71 -7.24
C ARG A 231 -12.28 21.12 -7.16
N ARG A 232 -12.74 22.01 -8.05
CA ARG A 232 -12.43 23.45 -7.98
C ARG A 232 -12.76 24.08 -6.63
N THR A 233 -13.70 23.51 -5.88
CA THR A 233 -14.09 23.96 -4.54
C THR A 233 -13.16 23.44 -3.43
N GLY A 234 -12.05 22.77 -3.77
CA GLY A 234 -11.16 22.09 -2.81
C GLY A 234 -11.71 20.76 -2.25
N ARG A 235 -12.92 20.35 -2.65
CA ARG A 235 -13.53 19.11 -2.16
C ARG A 235 -12.79 17.89 -2.72
N PRO A 236 -12.28 16.96 -1.88
CA PRO A 236 -11.67 15.73 -2.36
C PRO A 236 -12.62 14.91 -3.24
N GLN A 237 -12.08 14.31 -4.28
CA GLN A 237 -12.77 13.36 -5.16
C GLN A 237 -12.13 11.97 -5.08
N VAL A 238 -10.81 11.91 -4.85
CA VAL A 238 -10.08 10.67 -4.62
C VAL A 238 -9.41 10.76 -3.26
N LEU A 239 -9.65 9.74 -2.44
CA LEU A 239 -8.91 9.50 -1.21
C LEU A 239 -7.95 8.36 -1.50
N HIS A 240 -6.66 8.62 -1.33
CA HIS A 240 -5.61 7.64 -1.54
C HIS A 240 -4.73 7.61 -0.30
N PHE A 241 -4.76 6.48 0.40
CA PHE A 241 -4.02 6.27 1.63
C PHE A 241 -2.96 5.20 1.42
N PHE A 242 -1.73 5.50 1.81
CA PHE A 242 -0.59 4.58 1.82
C PHE A 242 0.52 5.17 2.70
N ASP A 243 1.43 4.32 3.18
CA ASP A 243 2.62 4.78 3.90
C ASP A 243 3.64 5.35 2.91
N LYS A 244 3.85 6.67 2.98
CA LYS A 244 4.91 7.36 2.23
C LYS A 244 6.23 7.25 3.01
N LEU A 245 7.08 6.30 2.62
CA LEU A 245 8.36 6.03 3.26
C LEU A 245 9.50 6.89 2.69
N ARG A 246 9.40 7.25 1.40
CA ARG A 246 10.41 8.05 0.70
C ARG A 246 9.77 9.15 -0.12
N ASP A 247 10.51 10.22 -0.37
CA ASP A 247 10.05 11.23 -1.32
C ASP A 247 9.98 10.68 -2.74
N GLY A 248 9.03 11.20 -3.52
CA GLY A 248 8.73 10.70 -4.85
C GLY A 248 7.93 9.40 -4.89
N GLN A 249 7.63 8.75 -3.76
CA GLN A 249 6.77 7.56 -3.73
C GLN A 249 5.31 7.92 -4.04
N THR A 250 4.72 7.26 -5.03
CA THR A 250 3.35 7.49 -5.49
C THR A 250 2.38 6.38 -5.10
N ARG A 251 2.88 5.15 -4.88
CA ARG A 251 2.07 3.99 -4.50
C ARG A 251 2.60 3.32 -3.24
N GLY A 252 1.73 2.60 -2.55
CA GLY A 252 2.09 1.79 -1.38
C GLY A 252 2.67 0.43 -1.76
N VAL A 253 3.30 -0.24 -0.78
CA VAL A 253 3.76 -1.63 -0.87
C VAL A 253 3.08 -2.42 0.23
N SER A 254 2.65 -3.65 -0.09
CA SER A 254 2.07 -4.57 0.88
C SER A 254 2.87 -4.66 2.18
N ARG A 255 2.19 -4.56 3.32
CA ARG A 255 2.82 -4.74 4.64
C ARG A 255 3.28 -6.17 4.86
N LEU A 256 2.77 -7.12 4.07
CA LEU A 256 3.23 -8.50 4.08
C LEU A 256 4.53 -8.70 3.30
N ALA A 257 4.94 -7.76 2.44
CA ALA A 257 6.07 -7.94 1.51
C ALA A 257 7.35 -8.52 2.17
N PRO A 258 7.79 -8.07 3.37
CA PRO A 258 9.00 -8.59 4.00
C PRO A 258 8.88 -10.04 4.51
N ILE A 259 7.67 -10.56 4.69
CA ILE A 259 7.41 -11.88 5.28
C ILE A 259 6.82 -12.90 4.28
N ILE A 260 6.46 -12.47 3.06
CA ILE A 260 5.85 -13.34 2.04
C ILE A 260 6.67 -14.62 1.81
N GLU A 261 7.99 -14.49 1.65
CA GLU A 261 8.85 -15.64 1.37
C GLU A 261 8.86 -16.62 2.54
N LYS A 262 9.03 -16.13 3.76
CA LYS A 262 9.04 -16.97 4.96
C LYS A 262 7.72 -17.72 5.14
N LEU A 263 6.60 -17.01 5.04
CA LEU A 263 5.27 -17.62 5.15
C LEU A 263 5.04 -18.68 4.07
N ARG A 264 5.54 -18.44 2.84
CA ARG A 264 5.44 -19.42 1.76
C ARG A 264 6.28 -20.67 2.01
N MET A 265 7.48 -20.51 2.59
CA MET A 265 8.35 -21.64 2.94
C MET A 265 7.73 -22.47 4.07
N GLU A 266 7.19 -21.82 5.10
CA GLU A 266 6.46 -22.51 6.19
C GLU A 266 5.31 -23.38 5.66
N ASP A 267 4.47 -22.83 4.76
CA ASP A 267 3.38 -23.61 4.13
C ASP A 267 3.89 -24.78 3.29
N HIS A 268 5.10 -24.70 2.75
CA HIS A 268 5.70 -25.78 1.99
C HIS A 268 6.21 -26.88 2.91
N TYR A 269 6.94 -26.52 3.97
CA TYR A 269 7.47 -27.48 4.95
C TYR A 269 6.35 -28.18 5.73
N SER A 270 5.24 -27.50 6.04
CA SER A 270 4.13 -28.12 6.79
C SER A 270 3.36 -29.20 6.01
N ARG A 271 3.60 -29.34 4.70
CA ARG A 271 2.93 -30.31 3.82
C ARG A 271 3.76 -31.57 3.54
N VAL A 272 5.05 -31.54 3.90
CA VAL A 272 6.00 -32.66 3.75
C VAL A 272 6.08 -33.38 5.09
#